data_AF-A0A0L7QVU0-F1
#
_entry.id   AF-A0A0L7QVU0-F1
#
_cell.length_a   1.000
_cell.length_b   1.000
_cell.length_c   1.000
_cell.angle_alpha   90.00
_cell.angle_beta   90.00
_cell.angle_gamma   90.00
#
_symmetry.space_group_name_H-M   'P 1'
#
loop_
_entity.id
_entity.type
_entity.pdbx_description
1 polymer ?
#
loop_
_entity_poly.entity_id
_entity_poly.type
_entity_poly.pdbx_seq_one_letter_code
_entity_poly.pdbx_strand_id
1 'polypeptide(L)'
;ITQFTIREIHELGYETLKHPPYSPDLSPTDYQGCCKDYQFFKHFDNFLREKIFRDKGDAVNTLVEFIHSRTPDFYCNGIGTLGKRWRKCIESNGNYFDEINSL
;
A
#
# COMPACT_ATOMS: atom_id res chain seq x y z
N ILE A 1 9.64 -11.65 10.06
CA ILE A 1 9.13 -10.99 11.29
C ILE A 1 9.85 -11.60 12.48
N THR A 2 10.39 -10.80 13.39
CA THR A 2 11.11 -11.34 14.56
C THR A 2 10.11 -11.82 15.62
N GLN A 3 10.53 -12.75 16.48
CA GLN A 3 9.68 -13.22 17.59
C GLN A 3 9.28 -12.08 18.54
N PHE A 4 10.15 -11.08 18.69
CA PHE A 4 9.87 -9.86 19.44
C PHE A 4 8.69 -9.08 18.85
N THR A 5 8.68 -8.84 17.53
CA THR A 5 7.58 -8.12 16.87
C THR A 5 6.24 -8.86 17.01
N ILE A 6 6.23 -10.20 16.91
CA ILE A 6 4.99 -11.00 17.09
C ILE A 6 4.44 -10.83 18.50
N ARG A 7 5.32 -10.87 19.51
CA ARG A 7 4.94 -10.71 20.91
C ARG A 7 4.35 -9.32 21.17
N GLU A 8 5.00 -8.26 20.71
CA GLU A 8 4.50 -6.89 20.86
C GLU A 8 3.13 -6.69 20.19
N ILE A 9 2.93 -7.20 18.97
CA ILE A 9 1.64 -7.13 18.27
C ILE A 9 0.54 -7.81 19.10
N HIS A 10 0.84 -8.98 19.68
CA HIS A 10 -0.09 -9.70 20.53
C HIS A 10 -0.37 -8.98 21.85
N GLU A 11 0.65 -8.41 22.50
CA GLU A 11 0.52 -7.65 23.75
C GLU A 11 -0.29 -6.37 23.57
N LEU A 12 -0.17 -5.72 22.40
CA LEU A 12 -0.99 -4.58 22.01
C LEU A 12 -2.42 -4.97 21.57
N GLY A 13 -2.73 -6.27 21.47
CA GLY A 13 -4.05 -6.78 21.10
C GLY A 13 -4.41 -6.63 19.61
N TYR A 14 -3.41 -6.44 18.73
CA TYR A 14 -3.65 -6.32 17.29
C TYR A 14 -3.85 -7.69 16.63
N GLU A 15 -4.90 -7.82 15.83
CA GLU A 15 -5.10 -8.98 14.96
C GLU A 15 -4.13 -8.94 13.78
N THR A 16 -3.46 -10.06 13.51
CA THR A 16 -2.57 -10.20 12.35
C THR A 16 -3.29 -10.92 11.21
N LEU A 17 -3.55 -10.20 10.11
CA LEU A 17 -4.06 -10.79 8.88
C LEU A 17 -2.99 -11.63 8.18
N LYS A 18 -3.38 -12.80 7.66
CA LYS A 18 -2.48 -13.63 6.85
C LYS A 18 -2.22 -12.94 5.51
N HIS A 19 -0.94 -12.78 5.17
CA HIS A 19 -0.50 -12.23 3.89
C HIS A 19 0.34 -13.27 3.14
N PRO A 20 -0.05 -13.68 1.92
CA PRO A 20 0.74 -14.61 1.12
C PRO A 20 2.08 -13.99 0.67
N PRO A 21 3.12 -14.82 0.47
CA PRO A 21 4.41 -14.33 0.01
C PRO A 21 4.31 -13.79 -1.43
N TYR A 22 5.06 -12.72 -1.72
CA TYR A 22 5.13 -12.10 -3.05
C TYR A 22 3.79 -11.63 -3.62
N SER A 23 2.87 -11.12 -2.79
CA SER A 23 1.57 -10.65 -3.26
C SER A 23 1.37 -9.13 -3.11
N PRO A 24 2.16 -8.30 -3.82
CA PRO A 24 1.96 -6.84 -3.80
C PRO A 24 0.59 -6.45 -4.39
N ASP A 25 0.02 -7.31 -5.23
CA ASP A 25 -1.33 -7.21 -5.77
C ASP A 25 -2.44 -7.28 -4.68
N LEU A 26 -2.10 -7.82 -3.51
CA LEU A 26 -2.99 -7.91 -2.35
C LEU A 26 -2.69 -6.88 -1.26
N SER A 27 -1.57 -6.16 -1.37
CA SER A 27 -1.20 -5.11 -0.43
C SER A 27 -1.96 -3.80 -0.76
N PRO A 28 -2.65 -3.16 0.20
CA PRO A 28 -3.28 -1.86 -0.03
C PRO A 28 -2.28 -0.80 -0.49
N THR A 29 -1.08 -0.79 0.09
CA THR A 29 -0.06 0.23 -0.17
C THR A 29 0.67 -0.01 -1.48
N ASP A 30 1.03 -1.28 -1.75
CA ASP A 30 1.97 -1.65 -2.82
C ASP A 30 1.29 -1.95 -4.15
N TYR A 31 -0.04 -2.12 -4.14
CA TYR A 31 -0.79 -2.44 -5.34
C TYR A 31 -0.61 -1.38 -6.44
N GLN A 32 0.04 -1.80 -7.51
CA GLN A 32 0.31 -0.99 -8.71
C GLN A 32 -0.72 -1.19 -9.83
N GLY A 33 -1.61 -2.20 -9.69
CA GLY A 33 -2.59 -2.58 -10.72
C GLY A 33 -3.66 -1.51 -10.98
N CYS A 34 -4.38 -1.64 -12.09
CA CYS A 34 -5.20 -0.60 -12.74
C CYS A 34 -6.44 -0.09 -11.96
N CYS A 35 -6.61 -0.39 -10.67
CA CYS A 35 -7.59 0.32 -9.85
C CYS A 35 -7.16 1.78 -9.72
N LYS A 36 -7.81 2.65 -10.52
CA LYS A 36 -7.55 4.09 -10.61
C LYS A 36 -7.73 4.84 -9.29
N ASP A 37 -8.38 4.22 -8.30
CA ASP A 37 -8.92 4.92 -7.15
C ASP A 37 -8.00 4.93 -5.92
N TYR A 38 -7.01 4.01 -5.82
CA TYR A 38 -6.04 4.03 -4.73
C TYR A 38 -4.74 3.28 -5.05
N GLN A 39 -3.68 4.06 -5.23
CA GLN A 39 -2.30 3.61 -5.44
C GLN A 39 -1.36 4.48 -4.59
N PHE A 40 -1.31 4.25 -3.27
CA PHE A 40 -0.60 5.14 -2.33
C PHE A 40 0.83 5.46 -2.80
N PHE A 41 1.63 4.43 -3.07
CA PHE A 41 3.02 4.62 -3.50
C PHE A 41 3.13 5.30 -4.86
N LYS A 42 2.26 4.99 -5.83
CA LYS A 42 2.31 5.70 -7.12
C LYS A 42 1.93 7.17 -7.01
N HIS A 43 0.92 7.50 -6.20
CA HIS A 43 0.57 8.90 -5.93
C HIS A 43 1.69 9.61 -5.19
N PHE A 44 2.36 8.90 -4.29
CA PHE A 44 3.52 9.41 -3.57
C PHE A 44 4.70 9.63 -4.50
N ASP A 45 5.09 8.64 -5.31
CA ASP A 45 6.16 8.74 -6.31
C ASP A 45 5.90 9.92 -7.26
N ASN A 46 4.67 10.08 -7.74
CA ASN A 46 4.31 11.22 -8.58
C ASN A 46 4.44 12.56 -7.83
N PHE A 47 4.12 12.60 -6.54
CA PHE A 47 4.32 13.78 -5.70
C PHE A 47 5.81 14.08 -5.45
N LEU A 48 6.66 13.05 -5.51
CA LEU A 48 8.11 13.16 -5.32
C LEU A 48 8.89 13.51 -6.59
N ARG A 49 8.34 13.29 -7.79
CA ARG A 49 9.06 13.35 -9.08
C ARG A 49 9.92 14.60 -9.33
N GLU A 50 9.62 15.72 -8.71
CA GLU A 50 10.33 16.99 -8.93
C GLU A 50 10.90 17.59 -7.62
N LYS A 51 10.91 16.81 -6.53
CA LYS A 51 11.41 17.26 -5.24
C LYS A 51 12.88 16.82 -5.04
N ILE A 52 13.72 17.76 -4.61
CA ILE A 52 15.11 17.50 -4.23
C ILE A 52 15.23 17.71 -2.72
N PHE A 53 15.60 16.65 -2.00
CA PHE A 53 15.75 16.70 -0.55
C PHE A 53 17.15 17.10 -0.15
N ARG A 54 17.28 18.10 0.70
CA ARG A 54 18.59 18.56 1.22
C ARG A 54 19.03 17.78 2.46
N ASP A 55 18.06 17.32 3.24
CA ASP A 55 18.28 16.57 4.47
C ASP A 55 17.08 15.67 4.80
N LYS A 56 17.21 14.91 5.88
CA LYS A 56 16.15 14.02 6.36
C LYS A 56 14.89 14.77 6.77
N GLY A 57 15.02 15.97 7.36
CA GLY A 57 13.88 16.77 7.80
C GLY A 57 13.00 17.18 6.63
N ASP A 58 13.61 17.59 5.53
CA ASP A 58 12.95 17.93 4.27
C ASP A 58 12.15 16.74 3.70
N ALA A 59 12.75 15.55 3.69
CA ALA A 59 12.06 14.33 3.28
C ALA A 59 10.87 13.97 4.17
N VAL A 60 11.03 14.08 5.50
CA VAL A 60 9.93 13.83 6.46
C VAL A 60 8.81 14.85 6.29
N ASN A 61 9.13 16.14 6.15
CA ASN A 61 8.14 17.19 5.96
C ASN A 61 7.34 16.97 4.67
N THR A 62 8.02 16.60 3.58
CA THR A 62 7.35 16.27 2.31
C THR A 62 6.39 15.07 2.45
N LEU A 63 6.75 14.05 3.22
CA LEU A 63 5.84 12.92 3.50
C LEU A 63 4.61 13.38 4.29
N VAL A 64 4.79 14.24 5.30
CA VAL A 64 3.69 14.80 6.10
C VAL A 64 2.78 15.67 5.23
N GLU A 65 3.35 16.53 4.39
CA GLU A 65 2.60 17.32 3.40
C GLU A 65 1.77 16.43 2.47
N PHE A 66 2.37 15.36 1.96
CA PHE A 66 1.66 14.41 1.11
C PHE A 66 0.46 13.79 1.83
N ILE A 67 0.64 13.29 3.06
CA ILE A 67 -0.43 12.69 3.85
C ILE A 67 -1.56 13.70 4.12
N HIS A 68 -1.22 14.92 4.52
CA HIS A 68 -2.21 15.96 4.80
C HIS A 68 -2.93 16.47 3.54
N SER A 69 -2.32 16.35 2.37
CA SER A 69 -2.95 16.72 1.09
C SER A 69 -4.05 15.75 0.63
N ARG A 70 -4.16 14.57 1.24
CA ARG A 70 -5.14 13.54 0.85
C ARG A 70 -6.42 13.67 1.67
N THR A 71 -7.54 13.42 1.01
CA THR A 71 -8.85 13.37 1.68
C THR A 71 -9.01 12.05 2.43
N PRO A 72 -9.86 11.97 3.47
CA PRO A 72 -10.21 10.70 4.11
C PRO A 72 -10.69 9.65 3.10
N ASP A 73 -11.46 10.07 2.08
CA ASP A 73 -11.97 9.21 1.02
C ASP A 73 -10.87 8.52 0.23
N PHE A 74 -9.71 9.14 0.06
CA PHE A 74 -8.55 8.52 -0.57
C PHE A 74 -8.17 7.22 0.15
N TYR A 75 -8.02 7.27 1.48
CA TYR A 75 -7.67 6.11 2.30
C TYR A 75 -8.80 5.08 2.37
N CYS A 76 -10.05 5.56 2.52
CA CYS A 76 -11.23 4.70 2.55
C CYS A 76 -11.39 3.90 1.25
N ASN A 77 -11.22 4.55 0.10
CA ASN A 77 -11.27 3.88 -1.20
C ASN A 77 -10.19 2.80 -1.32
N GLY A 78 -8.99 3.09 -0.80
CA GLY A 78 -7.92 2.12 -0.76
C GLY A 78 -8.25 0.83 -0.05
N ILE A 79 -8.67 0.95 1.21
CA ILE A 79 -9.07 -0.20 2.02
C ILE A 79 -10.30 -0.88 1.41
N GLY A 80 -11.26 -0.10 0.91
CA GLY A 80 -12.48 -0.60 0.29
C GLY A 80 -12.27 -1.45 -0.97
N THR A 81 -11.12 -1.32 -1.65
CA THR A 81 -10.81 -2.13 -2.84
C THR A 81 -10.28 -3.54 -2.52
N LEU A 82 -9.85 -3.83 -1.28
CA LEU A 82 -9.30 -5.13 -0.88
C LEU A 82 -10.23 -6.29 -1.20
N GLY A 83 -11.52 -6.16 -0.88
CA GLY A 83 -12.50 -7.23 -1.13
C GLY A 83 -12.64 -7.58 -2.62
N LYS A 84 -12.46 -6.60 -3.52
CA LYS A 84 -12.46 -6.85 -4.97
C LYS A 84 -11.17 -7.55 -5.41
N ARG A 85 -10.01 -7.16 -4.85
CA ARG A 85 -8.70 -7.76 -5.16
C ARG A 85 -8.62 -9.21 -4.70
N TRP A 86 -9.11 -9.52 -3.50
CA TRP A 86 -9.19 -10.91 -3.02
C TRP A 86 -10.05 -11.79 -3.92
N ARG A 87 -11.18 -11.26 -4.42
CA ARG A 87 -12.01 -12.00 -5.37
C ARG A 87 -11.25 -12.30 -6.66
N LYS A 88 -10.56 -11.31 -7.25
CA LYS A 88 -9.74 -11.53 -8.45
C LYS A 88 -8.64 -12.57 -8.22
N CYS A 89 -7.97 -12.54 -7.07
CA CYS A 89 -6.96 -13.55 -6.71
C CYS A 89 -7.54 -14.98 -6.70
N ILE A 90 -8.75 -15.14 -6.15
CA ILE A 90 -9.46 -16.43 -6.16
C ILE A 90 -9.83 -16.85 -7.59
N GLU A 91 -10.39 -15.93 -8.39
CA GLU A 91 -10.78 -16.16 -9.79
C GLU A 91 -9.57 -16.52 -10.67
N SER A 92 -8.40 -15.94 -10.37
CA SER A 92 -7.12 -16.22 -11.04
C SER A 92 -6.39 -17.43 -10.47
N ASN A 93 -7.00 -18.17 -9.54
CA ASN A 93 -6.42 -19.33 -8.88
C ASN A 93 -5.04 -19.03 -8.25
N GLY A 94 -4.92 -17.87 -7.61
CA GLY A 94 -3.70 -17.39 -6.97
C GLY A 94 -2.66 -16.79 -7.91
N ASN A 95 -2.92 -16.73 -9.22
CA ASN A 95 -2.05 -16.01 -10.16
C ASN A 95 -2.26 -14.49 -10.07
N TYR A 96 -1.24 -13.73 -10.48
CA TYR A 96 -1.38 -12.29 -10.68
C TYR A 96 -2.50 -11.97 -11.67
N PHE A 97 -3.33 -11.01 -11.33
CA PHE A 97 -4.58 -10.72 -12.04
C PHE A 97 -4.64 -9.33 -12.67
N ASP A 98 -3.56 -8.55 -12.55
CA ASP A 98 -3.37 -7.31 -13.30
C ASP A 98 -1.98 -7.39 -13.96
N GLU A 99 -1.95 -7.24 -15.28
CA GLU A 99 -0.68 -7.16 -16.01
C GLU A 99 0.13 -5.99 -15.44
N ILE A 100 1.32 -6.31 -14.90
CA ILE A 100 2.42 -5.37 -14.85
C ILE A 100 2.65 -5.03 -16.32
N ASN A 101 2.10 -3.91 -16.79
CA ASN A 101 2.48 -3.37 -18.10
C ASN A 101 4.00 -3.43 -18.14
N SER A 102 4.48 -4.18 -19.12
CA SER A 102 5.87 -4.57 -19.28
C SER A 102 6.80 -3.37 -19.10
N LEU A 103 7.95 -3.64 -18.50
CA LEU A 103 9.17 -2.86 -18.78
C LEU A 103 9.33 -2.61 -20.28
#